data_AF-K1SPZ3-F1
#
_entry.id   AF-K1SPZ3-F1
#
_cell.length_a   1.000
_cell.length_b   1.000
_cell.length_c   1.000
_cell.angle_alpha   90.00
_cell.angle_beta   90.00
_cell.angle_gamma   90.00
#
_symmetry.space_group_name_H-M   'P 1'
#
loop_
_entity.id
_entity.type
_entity.pdbx_description
1 polymer ?
#
loop_
_entity_poly.entity_id
_entity_poly.type
_entity_poly.pdbx_seq_one_letter_code
_entity_poly.pdbx_strand_id
1 'polypeptide(L)'
;MDLMMKRNKLFWGLLIFCAINFAAHLCFYGSLPDVVPTHWGADGQANGWGPKSTVLIMAALPALMLILMAALPRIDPKHQNYEKFKGVWNAFLTAL
;
A
#
# COMPACT_ATOMS: atom_id res chain seq x y z
N MET A 1 -17.79 3.05 4.41
CA MET A 1 -16.88 3.90 3.61
C MET A 1 -17.46 5.31 3.59
N ASP A 2 -16.73 6.31 4.09
CA ASP A 2 -17.17 7.71 4.15
C ASP A 2 -17.69 8.14 2.79
N LEU A 3 -18.77 8.92 2.80
CA LEU A 3 -19.28 9.59 1.61
C LEU A 3 -18.17 10.37 0.87
N MET A 4 -17.16 10.84 1.62
CA MET A 4 -15.98 11.53 1.13
C MET A 4 -15.00 10.64 0.36
N MET A 5 -14.78 9.39 0.79
CA MET A 5 -13.88 8.44 0.11
C MET A 5 -14.56 7.72 -1.06
N LYS A 6 -15.88 7.46 -0.94
CA LYS A 6 -16.65 6.73 -1.95
C LYS A 6 -16.68 7.44 -3.32
N ARG A 7 -16.47 8.77 -3.33
CA ARG A 7 -16.51 9.64 -4.53
C ARG A 7 -15.14 10.21 -4.92
N ASN A 8 -14.05 9.74 -4.31
CA ASN A 8 -12.71 10.17 -4.65
C ASN A 8 -12.14 9.32 -5.79
N LYS A 9 -12.15 9.86 -7.01
CA LYS A 9 -11.62 9.19 -8.22
C LYS A 9 -10.16 8.76 -8.05
N LEU A 10 -9.38 9.52 -7.28
CA LEU A 10 -7.97 9.23 -7.02
C LEU A 10 -7.78 8.01 -6.13
N PHE A 11 -8.57 7.84 -5.06
CA PHE A 11 -8.52 6.64 -4.22
C PHE A 11 -8.76 5.37 -5.05
N TRP A 12 -9.79 5.38 -5.89
CA TRP A 12 -10.06 4.25 -6.78
C TRP A 12 -8.95 4.03 -7.81
N GLY A 13 -8.37 5.10 -8.35
CA GLY A 13 -7.19 5.01 -9.21
C GLY A 13 -6.00 4.36 -8.52
N LEU A 14 -5.68 4.75 -7.29
CA LEU A 14 -4.61 4.16 -6.48
C LEU A 14 -4.91 2.70 -6.12
N LEU A 15 -6.16 2.37 -5.80
CA LEU A 15 -6.57 0.99 -5.51
C LEU A 15 -6.43 0.09 -6.75
N ILE A 16 -6.81 0.57 -7.93
CA ILE A 16 -6.60 -0.12 -9.21
C ILE A 16 -5.10 -0.28 -9.47
N PHE A 17 -4.29 0.74 -9.24
CA PHE A 17 -2.84 0.67 -9.38
C PHE A 17 -2.22 -0.40 -8.46
N CYS A 18 -2.66 -0.45 -7.18
CA CYS A 18 -2.25 -1.50 -6.25
C CYS A 18 -2.69 -2.90 -6.73
N ALA A 19 -3.89 -3.03 -7.28
CA ALA A 19 -4.38 -4.29 -7.83
C ALA A 19 -3.54 -4.75 -9.04
N ILE A 20 -3.16 -3.83 -9.93
CA ILE A 20 -2.27 -4.11 -11.06
C ILE A 20 -0.88 -4.53 -10.54
N ASN A 21 -0.33 -3.82 -9.55
CA ASN A 21 0.95 -4.18 -8.92
C ASN A 21 0.92 -5.61 -8.36
N PHE A 22 -0.13 -5.95 -7.61
CA PHE A 22 -0.27 -7.29 -7.05
C PHE A 22 -0.45 -8.36 -8.14
N ALA A 23 -1.28 -8.08 -9.15
CA ALA A 23 -1.49 -8.99 -10.28
C ALA A 23 -0.19 -9.24 -11.06
N ALA A 24 0.62 -8.21 -11.29
CA ALA A 24 1.92 -8.35 -11.94
C ALA A 24 2.84 -9.30 -11.15
N HIS A 25 2.96 -9.11 -9.84
CA HIS A 25 3.74 -10.02 -9.00
C HIS A 25 3.20 -11.45 -9.04
N LEU A 26 1.88 -11.62 -9.08
CA LEU A 26 1.26 -12.94 -9.17
C LEU A 26 1.54 -13.62 -10.53
N CYS A 27 1.49 -12.88 -11.64
CA CYS A 27 1.81 -13.37 -12.97
C CYS A 27 3.26 -13.87 -13.10
N PHE A 28 4.21 -13.17 -12.46
CA PHE A 28 5.63 -13.54 -12.50
C PHE A 28 6.08 -14.42 -11.32
N TYR A 29 5.20 -14.71 -10.37
CA TYR A 29 5.53 -15.44 -9.15
C TYR A 29 6.15 -16.83 -9.43
N GLY A 30 5.63 -17.53 -10.45
CA GLY A 30 6.11 -18.84 -10.84
C GLY A 30 7.53 -18.83 -11.44
N SER A 31 7.98 -17.69 -11.95
CA SER A 31 9.32 -17.52 -12.52
C SER A 31 10.39 -17.18 -11.47
N LEU A 32 9.99 -16.88 -10.23
CA LEU A 32 10.92 -16.54 -9.16
C LEU A 32 11.62 -17.79 -8.62
N PRO A 33 12.94 -17.69 -8.31
CA PRO A 33 13.63 -18.71 -7.53
C PRO A 33 13.01 -18.83 -6.14
N ASP A 34 13.21 -19.95 -5.45
CA ASP A 34 12.59 -20.18 -4.14
C ASP A 34 13.01 -19.17 -3.07
N VAL A 35 14.20 -18.58 -3.23
CA VAL A 35 14.76 -17.55 -2.36
C VAL A 35 15.08 -16.31 -3.18
N VAL A 36 14.64 -15.15 -2.69
CA VAL A 36 14.78 -13.85 -3.35
C VAL A 36 15.38 -12.81 -2.38
N PRO A 37 16.08 -11.79 -2.89
CA PRO A 37 16.56 -10.70 -2.05
C PRO A 37 15.36 -9.87 -1.54
N THR A 38 15.40 -9.52 -0.26
CA THR A 38 14.35 -8.74 0.42
C THR A 38 14.88 -7.44 1.01
N HIS A 39 16.19 -7.33 1.18
CA HIS A 39 16.85 -6.14 1.71
C HIS A 39 18.22 -5.95 1.06
N TRP A 40 18.59 -4.69 0.81
CA TRP A 40 19.85 -4.30 0.19
C TRP A 40 20.64 -3.41 1.16
N GLY A 41 21.94 -3.67 1.27
CA GLY A 41 22.88 -2.83 1.98
C GLY A 41 23.13 -1.51 1.28
N ALA A 42 23.77 -0.58 1.99
CA ALA A 42 24.16 0.72 1.43
C ALA A 42 25.20 0.61 0.29
N ASP A 43 25.86 -0.55 0.19
CA ASP A 43 26.76 -0.93 -0.90
C ASP A 43 26.04 -1.48 -2.14
N GLY A 44 24.71 -1.56 -2.10
CA GLY A 44 23.87 -2.10 -3.18
C GLY A 44 23.85 -3.62 -3.23
N GLN A 45 24.49 -4.32 -2.29
CA GLN A 45 24.48 -5.78 -2.23
C GLN A 45 23.27 -6.29 -1.44
N ALA A 46 22.69 -7.40 -1.89
CA ALA A 46 21.62 -8.03 -1.14
C ALA A 46 22.17 -8.67 0.14
N ASN A 47 21.78 -8.14 1.29
CA ASN A 47 22.18 -8.64 2.62
C ASN A 47 21.00 -9.21 3.43
N GLY A 48 19.78 -9.17 2.87
CA GLY A 48 18.62 -9.88 3.39
C GLY A 48 17.96 -10.71 2.29
N TRP A 49 17.62 -11.95 2.62
CA TRP A 49 17.03 -12.93 1.72
C TRP A 49 15.85 -13.61 2.38
N GLY A 50 14.85 -13.99 1.59
CA GLY A 50 13.66 -14.66 2.11
C GLY A 50 12.98 -15.53 1.06
N PRO A 51 11.97 -16.32 1.47
CA PRO A 51 11.21 -17.14 0.52
C PRO A 51 10.49 -16.24 -0.50
N LYS A 52 10.31 -16.70 -1.74
CA LYS A 52 9.64 -15.92 -2.81
C LYS A 52 8.25 -15.43 -2.44
N SER A 53 7.56 -16.07 -1.50
CA SER A 53 6.27 -15.63 -0.95
C SER A 53 6.32 -14.23 -0.33
N THR A 54 7.49 -13.79 0.15
CA THR A 54 7.69 -12.43 0.69
C THR A 54 7.33 -11.34 -0.32
N VAL A 55 7.55 -11.58 -1.62
CA VAL A 55 7.21 -10.65 -2.69
C VAL A 55 5.71 -10.34 -2.73
N LEU A 56 4.86 -11.33 -2.48
CA LEU A 56 3.40 -11.13 -2.46
C LEU A 56 2.96 -10.33 -1.22
N ILE A 57 3.61 -10.55 -0.07
CA ILE A 57 3.36 -9.76 1.14
C ILE A 57 3.75 -8.30 0.88
N MET A 58 4.91 -8.06 0.28
CA MET A 58 5.37 -6.71 -0.07
C MET A 58 4.48 -6.05 -1.13
N ALA A 59 4.01 -6.81 -2.13
CA ALA A 59 3.08 -6.31 -3.14
C ALA A 59 1.69 -5.95 -2.57
N ALA A 60 1.25 -6.63 -1.50
CA ALA A 60 0.00 -6.33 -0.82
C ALA A 60 0.10 -5.11 0.12
N LEU A 61 1.31 -4.79 0.60
CA LEU A 61 1.53 -3.77 1.62
C LEU A 61 0.97 -2.38 1.24
N PRO A 62 1.16 -1.86 0.00
CA PRO A 62 0.59 -0.58 -0.40
C PRO A 62 -0.94 -0.56 -0.34
N ALA A 63 -1.61 -1.63 -0.79
CA ALA A 63 -3.06 -1.75 -0.71
C ALA A 63 -3.55 -1.76 0.74
N LEU A 64 -2.86 -2.53 1.60
CA LEU A 64 -3.16 -2.59 3.03
C LEU A 64 -2.99 -1.23 3.70
N MET A 65 -1.91 -0.50 3.40
CA MET A 65 -1.67 0.84 3.92
C MET A 65 -2.75 1.83 3.44
N LEU A 66 -3.10 1.81 2.14
CA LEU A 66 -4.13 2.67 1.57
C LEU A 66 -5.51 2.42 2.23
N ILE A 67 -5.87 1.16 2.45
CA ILE A 67 -7.13 0.78 3.12
C ILE A 67 -7.09 1.19 4.60
N LEU A 68 -5.97 0.96 5.29
CA LEU A 68 -5.79 1.35 6.69
C LEU A 68 -5.94 2.87 6.84
N MET A 69 -5.27 3.66 5.99
CA MET A 69 -5.41 5.11 5.97
C MET A 69 -6.86 5.54 5.69
N ALA A 70 -7.57 4.85 4.80
CA ALA A 70 -8.99 5.11 4.54
C ALA A 70 -9.94 4.74 5.71
N ALA A 71 -9.49 3.86 6.61
CA ALA A 71 -10.23 3.39 7.77
C ALA A 71 -9.92 4.19 9.04
N LEU A 72 -8.69 4.68 9.20
CA LEU A 72 -8.19 5.40 10.38
C LEU A 72 -9.14 6.51 10.89
N PRO A 73 -9.68 7.41 10.05
CA PRO A 73 -10.57 8.48 10.51
C PRO A 73 -11.85 7.97 11.19
N ARG A 74 -12.25 6.70 11.00
CA ARG A 74 -13.44 6.14 11.67
C ARG A 74 -13.13 5.47 13.00
N ILE A 75 -11.90 4.98 13.16
CA ILE A 75 -11.47 4.24 14.33
C ILE A 75 -10.87 5.21 15.36
N ASP A 76 -10.31 6.32 14.90
CA ASP A 76 -9.72 7.36 15.75
C ASP A 76 -10.80 8.06 16.62
N PRO A 77 -10.69 7.99 17.97
CA PRO A 77 -11.60 8.72 18.87
C PRO A 77 -11.66 10.23 18.60
N LYS A 78 -10.59 10.79 18.02
CA LYS A 78 -10.47 12.20 17.62
C LYS A 78 -10.80 12.43 16.14
N HIS A 79 -11.67 11.61 15.53
CA HIS A 79 -12.11 11.73 14.13
C HIS A 79 -12.52 13.15 13.69
N GLN A 80 -13.03 13.97 14.61
CA GLN A 80 -13.40 15.37 14.37
C GLN A 80 -12.23 16.25 13.90
N ASN A 81 -10.98 15.88 14.17
CA ASN A 81 -9.80 16.61 13.70
C ASN A 81 -9.55 16.39 12.19
N TYR A 82 -9.94 15.24 11.64
CA TYR A 82 -9.82 14.97 10.21
C TYR A 82 -10.72 15.88 9.38
N GLU A 83 -11.87 16.28 9.94
CA GLU A 83 -12.77 17.25 9.32
C GLU A 83 -12.14 18.65 9.19
N LYS A 84 -11.30 19.04 10.15
CA LYS A 84 -10.61 20.34 10.16
C LYS A 84 -9.43 20.38 9.18
N PHE A 85 -8.80 19.23 8.90
CA PHE A 85 -7.61 19.13 8.05
C PHE A 85 -7.81 18.23 6.81
N LYS A 86 -9.04 18.13 6.29
CA LYS A 86 -9.40 17.24 5.17
C LYS A 86 -8.47 17.34 3.97
N GLY A 87 -8.08 18.56 3.58
CA GLY A 87 -7.19 18.79 2.45
C GLY A 87 -5.81 18.15 2.65
N VAL A 88 -5.22 18.37 3.83
CA VAL A 88 -3.91 17.80 4.22
C VAL A 88 -4.02 16.29 4.37
N TRP A 89 -5.10 15.79 4.97
CA TRP A 89 -5.35 14.36 5.12
C TRP A 89 -5.47 13.64 3.77
N ASN A 90 -6.23 14.21 2.84
CA ASN A 90 -6.36 13.66 1.49
C ASN A 90 -5.02 13.70 0.76
N ALA A 91 -4.25 14.79 0.88
CA ALA A 91 -2.90 14.86 0.30
C ALA A 91 -1.97 13.79 0.88
N PHE A 92 -1.97 13.61 2.21
CA PHE A 92 -1.18 12.59 2.91
C PHE A 92 -1.56 11.18 2.46
N LEU A 93 -2.85 10.88 2.34
CA LEU A 93 -3.36 9.60 1.86
C LEU A 93 -2.96 9.30 0.41
N THR A 94 -2.66 10.32 -0.39
CA THR A 94 -2.30 10.19 -1.81
C THR A 94 -0.81 10.29 -2.10
N ALA A 95 -0.03 10.85 -1.19
CA ALA A 95 1.41 11.06 -1.34
C ALA A 95 2.26 9.91 -0.74
N LEU A 96 1.65 9.07 0.09
CA LEU A 96 2.23 7.80 0.58
C LEU A 96 1.99 6.69 -0.45
#